data_AF-A0A521VW00-F1
#
_entry.id   AF-A0A521VW00-F1
#
_cell.length_a   1.000
_cell.length_b   1.000
_cell.length_c   1.000
_cell.angle_alpha   90.00
_cell.angle_beta   90.00
_cell.angle_gamma   90.00
#
_symmetry.space_group_name_H-M   'P 1'
#
loop_
_entity.id
_entity.type
_entity.pdbx_description
1 polymer ?
#
loop_
_entity_poly.entity_id
_entity_poly.type
_entity_poly.pdbx_seq_one_letter_code
_entity_poly.pdbx_strand_id
1 'polypeptide(L)'
;MPRLAMGIVLACLASAAASAAELPTRKAGLWEMKMAREGAPAAMPVMQHCTDASTDKEMATMFGAMQEQCTQRDIRNANGAIVVDSVCSFGPMKSTSHAEITGDFNAAYTVTVKANVEGGPMPGPSTMTVEAKWLGPCKADQKPGDIMVPAMNMKMNIKDMQTLRGLMPK
;
A
#
# COMPACT_ATOMS: atom_id res chain seq x y z
N MET A 1 47.80 48.11 8.12
CA MET A 1 47.16 46.97 7.42
C MET A 1 47.26 45.72 8.30
N PRO A 2 46.19 45.33 9.02
CA PRO A 2 46.03 43.94 9.45
C PRO A 2 44.93 43.26 8.62
N ARG A 3 45.23 42.06 8.11
CA ARG A 3 44.32 41.24 7.31
C ARG A 3 43.29 40.58 8.22
N LEU A 4 42.01 40.89 8.01
CA LEU A 4 40.89 40.22 8.66
C LEU A 4 40.63 38.89 7.93
N ALA A 5 41.00 37.76 8.54
CA ALA A 5 40.68 36.43 8.02
C ALA A 5 39.26 36.06 8.48
N MET A 6 38.28 36.17 7.58
CA MET A 6 36.91 35.74 7.79
C MET A 6 36.83 34.22 7.57
N GLY A 7 36.83 33.44 8.65
CA GLY A 7 36.61 32.00 8.60
C GLY A 7 35.13 31.69 8.32
N ILE A 8 34.84 31.16 7.13
CA ILE A 8 33.51 30.67 6.76
C ILE A 8 33.32 29.31 7.45
N VAL A 9 32.51 29.27 8.50
CA VAL A 9 32.01 28.02 9.07
C VAL A 9 30.87 27.54 8.19
N LEU A 10 31.18 26.59 7.31
CA LEU A 10 30.19 25.89 6.50
C LEU A 10 29.47 24.86 7.38
N ALA A 11 28.32 25.25 7.93
CA ALA A 11 27.44 24.32 8.63
C ALA A 11 26.87 23.33 7.60
N CYS A 12 27.41 22.10 7.59
CA CYS A 12 26.81 20.99 6.87
C CYS A 12 25.44 20.70 7.49
N LEU A 13 24.39 21.23 6.89
CA LEU A 13 23.03 20.72 7.05
C LEU A 13 23.04 19.28 6.52
N ALA A 14 23.18 18.32 7.43
CA ALA A 14 22.88 16.93 7.15
C ALA A 14 21.38 16.86 6.85
N SER A 15 21.05 16.91 5.57
CA SER A 15 19.73 16.55 5.07
C SER A 15 19.49 15.10 5.48
N ALA A 16 18.81 14.88 6.61
CA ALA A 16 18.22 13.60 6.90
C ALA A 16 17.22 13.34 5.78
N ALA A 17 17.62 12.55 4.79
CA ALA A 17 16.68 11.96 3.87
C ALA A 17 15.69 11.18 4.73
N ALA A 18 14.47 11.70 4.82
CA ALA A 18 13.37 10.98 5.44
C ALA A 18 13.13 9.73 4.59
N SER A 19 13.79 8.63 4.93
CA SER A 19 13.49 7.32 4.39
C SER A 19 12.06 7.01 4.81
N ALA A 20 11.12 7.13 3.88
CA ALA A 20 9.76 6.65 4.11
C ALA A 20 9.88 5.19 4.60
N ALA A 21 9.40 4.91 5.80
CA ALA A 21 9.47 3.56 6.36
C ALA A 21 8.82 2.58 5.37
N GLU A 22 9.59 1.60 4.90
CA GLU A 22 9.07 0.57 3.98
C GLU A 22 8.15 -0.38 4.76
N LEU A 23 7.04 -0.77 4.15
CA LEU A 23 6.16 -1.78 4.72
C LEU A 23 6.89 -3.15 4.79
N PRO A 24 6.66 -3.96 5.83
CA PRO A 24 7.24 -5.29 5.93
C PRO A 24 6.83 -6.16 4.74
N THR A 25 7.79 -6.95 4.25
CA THR A 25 7.54 -7.94 3.21
C THR A 25 6.82 -9.15 3.80
N ARG A 26 5.77 -9.63 3.13
CA ARG A 26 5.06 -10.85 3.49
C ARG A 26 5.93 -12.09 3.29
N LYS A 27 5.74 -13.10 4.13
CA LYS A 27 6.32 -14.43 3.92
C LYS A 27 5.90 -14.97 2.55
N ALA A 28 6.85 -15.55 1.82
CA ALA A 28 6.59 -16.16 0.53
C ALA A 28 5.52 -17.27 0.61
N GLY A 29 4.66 -17.35 -0.39
CA GLY A 29 3.57 -18.32 -0.47
C GLY A 29 2.24 -17.71 -0.88
N LEU A 30 1.19 -18.49 -0.67
CA LEU A 30 -0.19 -18.15 -0.98
C LEU A 30 -0.82 -17.40 0.19
N TRP A 31 -1.35 -16.22 -0.08
CA TRP A 31 -2.10 -15.40 0.87
C TRP A 31 -3.55 -15.29 0.44
N GLU A 32 -4.47 -15.46 1.37
CA GLU A 32 -5.89 -15.10 1.21
C GLU A 32 -6.09 -13.65 1.67
N MET A 33 -6.81 -12.87 0.87
CA MET A 33 -7.14 -11.48 1.14
C MET A 33 -8.65 -11.32 1.14
N LYS A 34 -9.22 -10.95 2.29
CA LYS A 34 -10.65 -10.63 2.42
C LYS A 34 -10.80 -9.13 2.60
N MET A 35 -11.61 -8.52 1.76
CA MET A 35 -11.88 -7.09 1.83
C MET A 35 -13.31 -6.85 2.26
N ALA A 36 -13.49 -5.94 3.21
CA ALA A 36 -14.79 -5.46 3.64
C ALA A 36 -14.80 -3.94 3.56
N ARG A 37 -15.93 -3.37 3.14
CA ARG A 37 -16.17 -1.93 3.16
C ARG A 37 -17.47 -1.68 3.90
N GLU A 38 -17.45 -0.78 4.89
CA GLU A 38 -18.65 -0.43 5.63
C GLU A 38 -19.70 0.18 4.67
N GLY A 39 -20.96 -0.24 4.84
CA GLY A 39 -22.08 0.22 4.00
C GLY A 39 -22.17 -0.42 2.60
N ALA A 40 -21.26 -1.33 2.23
CA ALA A 40 -21.37 -2.08 0.98
C ALA A 40 -22.34 -3.28 1.14
N PRO A 41 -23.33 -3.46 0.24
CA PRO A 41 -24.35 -4.52 0.37
C PRO A 41 -23.84 -5.94 0.04
N ALA A 42 -22.61 -6.07 -0.47
CA ALA A 42 -22.00 -7.37 -0.81
C ALA A 42 -20.57 -7.45 -0.29
N ALA A 43 -20.20 -8.64 0.21
CA ALA A 43 -18.80 -8.95 0.49
C ALA A 43 -17.99 -8.87 -0.80
N MET A 44 -16.87 -8.15 -0.79
CA MET A 44 -15.96 -8.11 -1.93
C MET A 44 -15.46 -9.54 -2.22
N PRO A 45 -15.22 -9.91 -3.49
CA PRO A 45 -14.67 -11.21 -3.81
C PRO A 45 -13.35 -11.46 -3.05
N VAL A 46 -13.22 -12.64 -2.46
CA VAL A 46 -11.97 -13.07 -1.83
C VAL A 46 -10.90 -13.14 -2.91
N MET A 47 -9.75 -12.53 -2.65
CA MET A 47 -8.60 -12.60 -3.54
C MET A 47 -7.55 -13.54 -2.93
N GLN A 48 -6.76 -14.17 -3.78
CA GLN A 48 -5.60 -14.94 -3.36
C GLN A 48 -4.35 -14.47 -4.09
N HIS A 49 -3.28 -14.19 -3.36
CA HIS A 49 -2.02 -13.69 -3.90
C HIS A 49 -0.94 -14.75 -3.68
N CYS A 50 -0.38 -15.30 -4.75
CA CYS A 50 0.87 -16.04 -4.67
C CYS A 50 2.02 -15.05 -4.78
N THR A 51 2.92 -15.05 -3.79
CA THR A 51 3.98 -14.04 -3.71
C THR A 51 5.31 -14.61 -3.23
N ASP A 52 6.38 -13.94 -3.61
CA ASP A 52 7.73 -14.03 -3.08
C ASP A 52 8.21 -12.63 -2.68
N ALA A 53 9.42 -12.50 -2.14
CA ALA A 53 9.92 -11.20 -1.67
C ALA A 53 9.96 -10.11 -2.76
N SER A 54 10.16 -10.47 -4.03
CA SER A 54 10.22 -9.48 -5.13
C SER A 54 8.82 -9.05 -5.56
N THR A 55 7.98 -10.03 -5.86
CA THR A 55 6.61 -9.80 -6.32
C THR A 55 5.74 -9.20 -5.22
N ASP A 56 6.06 -9.42 -3.94
CA ASP A 56 5.38 -8.78 -2.84
C ASP A 56 5.62 -7.27 -2.82
N LYS A 57 6.88 -6.85 -3.03
CA LYS A 57 7.22 -5.43 -3.17
C LYS A 57 6.53 -4.82 -4.38
N GLU A 58 6.52 -5.52 -5.51
CA GLU A 58 5.80 -5.08 -6.71
C GLU A 58 4.28 -4.94 -6.47
N MET A 59 3.67 -5.89 -5.75
CA MET A 59 2.27 -5.82 -5.34
C MET A 59 2.01 -4.67 -4.37
N ALA A 60 2.84 -4.51 -3.34
CA ALA A 60 2.74 -3.41 -2.37
C ALA A 60 2.85 -2.05 -3.07
N THR A 61 3.76 -1.91 -4.04
CA THR A 61 3.85 -0.72 -4.88
C THR A 61 2.63 -0.58 -5.78
N MET A 62 2.12 -1.63 -6.44
CA MET A 62 0.96 -1.48 -7.32
C MET A 62 -0.33 -1.10 -6.57
N PHE A 63 -0.63 -1.81 -5.49
CA PHE A 63 -1.82 -1.57 -4.68
C PHE A 63 -1.66 -0.31 -3.83
N GLY A 64 -0.42 -0.03 -3.43
CA GLY A 64 -0.02 1.25 -2.85
C GLY A 64 0.09 2.38 -3.88
N ALA A 65 0.08 2.14 -5.19
CA ALA A 65 0.26 3.21 -6.18
C ALA A 65 -0.98 4.08 -6.34
N MET A 66 -2.15 3.66 -5.86
CA MET A 66 -3.24 4.61 -5.60
C MET A 66 -2.82 5.69 -4.59
N GLN A 67 -1.79 5.43 -3.77
CA GLN A 67 -1.20 6.36 -2.84
C GLN A 67 -0.09 7.24 -3.45
N GLU A 68 0.36 6.99 -4.69
CA GLU A 68 1.40 7.82 -5.35
C GLU A 68 0.87 9.20 -5.75
N GLN A 69 -0.46 9.35 -5.85
CA GLN A 69 -1.13 10.63 -6.09
C GLN A 69 -1.41 11.40 -4.79
N CYS A 70 -0.77 10.98 -3.68
CA CYS A 70 -0.89 11.62 -2.39
C CYS A 70 0.18 12.70 -2.20
N THR A 71 -0.27 13.91 -1.87
CA THR A 71 0.59 15.06 -1.58
C THR A 71 1.29 14.93 -0.23
N GLN A 72 0.79 14.06 0.65
CA GLN A 72 1.40 13.75 1.95
C GLN A 72 1.23 12.26 2.26
N ARG A 73 2.31 11.65 2.77
CA ARG A 73 2.35 10.27 3.26
C ARG A 73 3.28 10.19 4.46
N ASP A 74 2.74 9.84 5.63
CA ASP A 74 3.51 9.57 6.84
C ASP A 74 3.34 8.09 7.20
N ILE A 75 4.45 7.36 7.32
CA ILE A 75 4.47 5.96 7.74
C ILE A 75 5.25 5.89 9.04
N ARG A 76 4.59 5.45 10.11
CA ARG A 76 5.20 5.32 11.43
C ARG A 76 4.85 4.00 12.09
N ASN A 77 5.81 3.45 12.83
CA ASN A 77 5.54 2.36 13.76
C ASN A 77 4.99 2.96 15.06
N ALA A 78 3.80 2.55 15.47
CA ALA A 78 3.17 3.01 16.71
C ALA A 78 2.54 1.81 17.44
N ASN A 79 3.01 1.51 18.65
CA ASN A 79 2.40 0.52 19.55
C ASN A 79 2.17 -0.88 18.94
N GLY A 80 3.11 -1.38 18.13
CA GLY A 80 2.98 -2.69 17.47
C GLY A 80 2.08 -2.68 16.23
N ALA A 81 1.61 -1.51 15.81
CA ALA A 81 0.95 -1.26 14.54
C ALA A 81 1.83 -0.42 13.62
N ILE A 82 1.62 -0.54 12.32
CA ILE A 82 2.13 0.41 11.33
C ILE A 82 0.99 1.33 10.96
N VAL A 83 1.20 2.62 11.17
CA VAL A 83 0.23 3.66 10.84
C VAL A 83 0.66 4.36 9.56
N VAL A 84 -0.27 4.50 8.63
CA VAL A 84 -0.08 5.23 7.38
C VAL A 84 -1.13 6.32 7.28
N ASP A 85 -0.70 7.57 7.39
CA ASP A 85 -1.54 8.75 7.18
C ASP A 85 -1.28 9.31 5.77
N SER A 86 -2.34 9.50 4.98
CA SER A 86 -2.23 9.94 3.59
C SER A 86 -3.26 11.00 3.23
N VAL A 87 -2.84 12.02 2.47
CA VAL A 87 -3.73 13.02 1.84
C VAL A 87 -3.53 12.98 0.34
N CYS A 88 -4.59 12.65 -0.39
CA CYS A 88 -4.56 12.35 -1.82
C CYS A 88 -5.50 13.24 -2.59
N SER A 89 -5.04 13.78 -3.72
CA SER A 89 -5.82 14.70 -4.55
C SER A 89 -5.88 14.18 -5.98
N PHE A 90 -7.10 14.02 -6.51
CA PHE A 90 -7.35 13.50 -7.86
C PHE A 90 -8.40 14.40 -8.53
N GLY A 91 -7.93 15.36 -9.35
CA GLY A 91 -8.82 16.37 -9.94
C GLY A 91 -9.57 17.15 -8.85
N PRO A 92 -10.91 17.22 -8.88
CA PRO A 92 -11.70 17.93 -7.85
C PRO A 92 -11.90 17.10 -6.57
N MET A 93 -11.41 15.87 -6.50
CA MET A 93 -11.57 15.00 -5.33
C MET A 93 -10.35 15.09 -4.41
N LYS A 94 -10.62 15.14 -3.10
CA LYS A 94 -9.60 15.05 -2.06
C LYS A 94 -9.95 13.91 -1.11
N SER A 95 -8.98 13.10 -0.74
CA SER A 95 -9.15 11.98 0.18
C SER A 95 -8.13 12.11 1.30
N THR A 96 -8.60 12.16 2.55
CA THR A 96 -7.74 12.07 3.73
C THR A 96 -7.98 10.72 4.37
N SER A 97 -6.92 9.93 4.53
CA SER A 97 -7.02 8.57 5.07
C SER A 97 -6.00 8.30 6.17
N HIS A 98 -6.42 7.45 7.09
CA HIS A 98 -5.65 6.92 8.21
C HIS A 98 -5.76 5.40 8.15
N ALA A 99 -4.63 4.73 7.93
CA ALA A 99 -4.56 3.29 7.90
C ALA A 99 -3.75 2.75 9.08
N GLU A 100 -4.26 1.70 9.71
CA GLU A 100 -3.57 0.94 10.74
C GLU A 100 -3.36 -0.50 10.26
N ILE A 101 -2.12 -0.97 10.31
CA ILE A 101 -1.73 -2.32 9.95
C ILE A 101 -1.25 -3.03 11.21
N THR A 102 -1.86 -4.16 11.54
CA THR A 102 -1.56 -4.93 12.76
C THR A 102 -1.42 -6.42 12.44
N GLY A 103 -0.59 -7.13 13.19
CA GLY A 103 -0.39 -8.58 13.07
C GLY A 103 1.00 -8.99 12.61
N ASP A 104 1.12 -10.20 12.08
CA ASP A 104 2.36 -10.84 11.69
C ASP A 104 2.38 -11.13 10.17
N PHE A 105 3.31 -10.51 9.47
CA PHE A 105 3.55 -10.68 8.03
C PHE A 105 4.06 -12.08 7.66
N ASN A 106 4.30 -12.96 8.64
CA ASN A 106 4.60 -14.38 8.46
C ASN A 106 3.41 -15.31 8.61
N ALA A 107 2.26 -14.81 9.09
CA ALA A 107 1.10 -15.64 9.40
C ALA A 107 -0.23 -14.97 9.01
N ALA A 108 -0.57 -13.85 9.63
CA ALA A 108 -1.80 -13.11 9.36
C ALA A 108 -1.67 -11.66 9.84
N TYR A 109 -2.17 -10.73 9.03
CA TYR A 109 -2.23 -9.31 9.38
C TYR A 109 -3.55 -8.69 8.91
N THR A 110 -3.93 -7.59 9.54
CA THR A 110 -5.13 -6.83 9.22
C THR A 110 -4.75 -5.40 8.89
N VAL A 111 -5.37 -4.85 7.86
CA VAL A 111 -5.28 -3.44 7.50
C VAL A 111 -6.65 -2.82 7.70
N THR A 112 -6.76 -1.78 8.52
CA THR A 112 -7.97 -0.98 8.64
C THR A 112 -7.69 0.41 8.12
N VAL A 113 -8.45 0.85 7.11
CA VAL A 113 -8.33 2.17 6.48
C VAL A 113 -9.61 2.95 6.75
N LYS A 114 -9.48 4.07 7.45
CA LYS A 114 -10.54 5.07 7.56
C LYS A 114 -10.19 6.23 6.65
N ALA A 115 -11.11 6.59 5.77
CA ALA A 115 -10.93 7.69 4.84
C ALA A 115 -12.13 8.65 4.88
N ASN A 116 -11.88 9.91 4.59
CA ASN A 116 -12.90 10.89 4.29
C ASN A 116 -12.64 11.43 2.87
N VAL A 117 -13.62 11.26 2.00
CA VAL A 117 -13.54 11.72 0.60
C VAL A 117 -14.37 12.98 0.45
N GLU A 118 -13.76 14.03 -0.06
CA GLU A 118 -14.38 15.30 -0.43
C GLU A 118 -14.51 15.37 -1.96
N GLY A 119 -15.67 15.81 -2.45
CA GLY A 119 -15.97 15.87 -3.88
C GLY A 119 -16.29 14.51 -4.52
N GLY A 120 -16.62 14.53 -5.81
CA GLY A 120 -16.96 13.33 -6.58
C GLY A 120 -18.38 12.80 -6.33
N PRO A 121 -18.73 11.64 -6.93
CA PRO A 121 -20.09 11.09 -6.90
C PRO A 121 -20.47 10.43 -5.57
N MET A 122 -19.50 10.09 -4.71
CA MET A 122 -19.73 9.49 -3.39
C MET A 122 -18.80 10.11 -2.33
N PRO A 123 -19.05 11.37 -1.92
CA PRO A 123 -18.31 12.00 -0.84
C PRO A 123 -18.74 11.45 0.52
N GLY A 124 -17.86 11.60 1.51
CA GLY A 124 -18.12 11.24 2.91
C GLY A 124 -17.12 10.24 3.48
N PRO A 125 -17.36 9.79 4.73
CA PRO A 125 -16.52 8.82 5.41
C PRO A 125 -16.65 7.44 4.77
N SER A 126 -15.55 6.70 4.76
CA SER A 126 -15.48 5.32 4.28
C SER A 126 -14.49 4.55 5.14
N THR A 127 -14.92 3.39 5.63
CA THR A 127 -14.04 2.44 6.32
C THR A 127 -13.87 1.21 5.43
N MET A 128 -12.64 0.74 5.32
CA MET A 128 -12.28 -0.49 4.64
C MET A 128 -11.38 -1.34 5.52
N THR A 129 -11.63 -2.63 5.56
CA THR A 129 -10.80 -3.59 6.27
C THR A 129 -10.30 -4.65 5.29
N VAL A 130 -9.02 -4.99 5.39
CA VAL A 130 -8.39 -6.07 4.65
C VAL A 130 -7.81 -7.05 5.64
N GLU A 131 -8.31 -8.28 5.65
CA GLU A 131 -7.72 -9.39 6.40
C GLU A 131 -6.87 -10.23 5.47
N ALA A 132 -5.61 -10.43 5.84
CA ALA A 132 -4.65 -11.21 5.10
C ALA A 132 -4.22 -12.44 5.90
N LYS A 133 -4.27 -13.63 5.28
CA LYS A 133 -3.87 -14.89 5.93
C LYS A 133 -2.98 -15.72 5.02
N TRP A 134 -1.84 -16.17 5.54
CA TRP A 134 -0.96 -17.12 4.85
C TRP A 134 -1.61 -18.51 4.86
N LEU A 135 -1.82 -19.07 3.67
CA LEU A 135 -2.45 -20.38 3.48
C LEU A 135 -1.43 -21.51 3.30
N GLY A 136 -0.19 -21.19 2.96
CA GLY A 136 0.82 -22.18 2.63
C GLY A 136 1.75 -21.73 1.51
N PRO A 137 2.58 -22.64 0.99
CA PRO A 137 3.25 -22.44 -0.30
C PRO A 137 2.25 -22.16 -1.42
N CYS A 138 2.71 -21.51 -2.49
CA CYS A 138 1.91 -21.39 -3.71
C CYS A 138 1.57 -22.79 -4.27
N LYS A 139 0.40 -22.91 -4.89
CA LYS A 139 -0.02 -24.15 -5.57
C LYS A 139 0.84 -24.41 -6.80
N ALA A 140 0.88 -25.66 -7.26
CA ALA A 140 1.75 -26.09 -8.37
C ALA A 140 1.49 -25.34 -9.69
N ASP A 141 0.26 -24.87 -9.90
CA ASP A 141 -0.17 -24.10 -11.07
C ASP A 141 -0.01 -22.58 -10.88
N GLN A 142 0.52 -22.13 -9.73
CA GLN A 142 0.71 -20.72 -9.40
C GLN A 142 2.19 -20.34 -9.50
N LYS A 143 2.45 -19.13 -9.98
CA LYS A 143 3.76 -18.48 -9.96
C LYS A 143 3.70 -17.21 -9.10
N PRO A 144 4.83 -16.79 -8.49
CA PRO A 144 4.89 -15.52 -7.80
C PRO A 144 4.36 -14.36 -8.66
N GLY A 145 3.57 -13.49 -8.05
CA GLY A 145 2.87 -12.42 -8.77
C GLY A 145 1.45 -12.79 -9.18
N ASP A 146 1.04 -14.05 -9.11
CA ASP A 146 -0.32 -14.46 -9.48
C ASP A 146 -1.34 -13.94 -8.45
N ILE A 147 -2.37 -13.27 -8.98
CA ILE A 147 -3.53 -12.78 -8.25
C ILE A 147 -4.75 -13.51 -8.80
N MET A 148 -5.51 -14.13 -7.91
CA MET A 148 -6.67 -14.91 -8.27
C MET A 148 -7.91 -14.38 -7.57
N VAL A 149 -9.04 -14.44 -8.27
CA VAL A 149 -10.37 -14.21 -7.71
C VAL A 149 -11.16 -15.49 -7.91
N PRO A 150 -11.10 -16.45 -6.96
CA PRO A 150 -11.64 -17.80 -7.16
C PRO A 150 -13.14 -17.79 -7.51
N ALA A 151 -13.92 -16.89 -6.92
CA ALA A 151 -15.36 -16.76 -7.17
C ALA A 151 -15.70 -16.42 -8.64
N MET A 152 -14.75 -15.84 -9.38
CA MET A 152 -14.93 -15.43 -10.78
C MET A 152 -14.09 -16.27 -11.75
N ASN A 153 -13.35 -17.28 -11.25
CA ASN A 153 -12.37 -18.04 -12.01
C ASN A 153 -11.36 -17.16 -12.77
N MET A 154 -11.01 -16.00 -12.20
CA MET A 154 -10.05 -15.08 -12.79
C MET A 154 -8.67 -15.26 -12.18
N LYS A 155 -7.64 -15.24 -13.04
CA LYS A 155 -6.23 -15.28 -12.66
C LYS A 155 -5.46 -14.28 -13.52
N MET A 156 -4.66 -13.45 -12.88
CA MET A 156 -3.84 -12.42 -13.54
C MET A 156 -2.51 -12.30 -12.82
N ASN A 157 -1.40 -12.12 -13.55
CA ASN A 157 -0.13 -11.85 -12.90
C ASN A 157 0.11 -10.34 -12.74
N ILE A 158 0.80 -9.95 -11.67
CA ILE A 158 1.15 -8.55 -11.38
C ILE A 158 1.85 -7.88 -12.56
N LYS A 159 2.72 -8.59 -13.28
CA LYS A 159 3.45 -8.06 -14.45
C LYS A 159 2.53 -7.78 -15.64
N ASP A 160 1.54 -8.64 -15.85
CA ASP A 160 0.54 -8.47 -16.91
C ASP A 160 -0.33 -7.23 -16.60
N MET A 161 -0.72 -7.05 -15.33
CA MET A 161 -1.44 -5.87 -14.88
C MET A 161 -0.63 -4.57 -15.03
N GLN A 162 0.67 -4.57 -14.70
CA GLN A 162 1.54 -3.41 -14.91
C GLN A 162 1.59 -3.02 -16.38
N THR A 163 1.74 -4.02 -17.26
CA THR A 163 1.75 -3.82 -18.71
C THR A 163 0.44 -3.20 -19.18
N LEU A 164 -0.71 -3.74 -18.75
CA LEU A 164 -2.03 -3.19 -19.09
C LEU A 164 -2.20 -1.75 -18.58
N ARG A 165 -1.78 -1.45 -17.35
CA ARG A 165 -1.84 -0.09 -16.79
C ARG A 165 -1.03 0.91 -17.59
N GLY A 166 0.14 0.51 -18.08
CA GLY A 166 0.98 1.34 -18.94
C GLY A 166 0.35 1.66 -20.31
N LEU A 167 -0.63 0.88 -20.75
CA LEU A 167 -1.37 1.08 -21.99
C LEU A 167 -2.67 1.88 -21.81
N MET A 168 -3.12 2.12 -20.57
CA MET A 168 -4.31 2.94 -20.31
C MET A 168 -3.97 4.42 -20.44
N PRO A 169 -4.82 5.23 -21.11
CA PRO A 169 -4.62 6.68 -21.19
C PRO A 169 -4.68 7.29 -19.78
N LYS A 170 -3.75 8.22 -19.51
CA LYS A 170 -3.67 8.99 -18.26
C LYS A 170 -4.80 10.00 -18.14
#